data_AF-A0A1I8BPQ7-F1
#
_entry.id   AF-A0A1I8BPQ7-F1
#
_cell.length_a   1.000
_cell.length_b   1.000
_cell.length_c   1.000
_cell.angle_alpha   90.00
_cell.angle_beta   90.00
_cell.angle_gamma   90.00
#
_symmetry.space_group_name_H-M   'P 1'
#
loop_
_entity.id
_entity.type
_entity.pdbx_description
1 polymer ?
#
loop_
_entity_poly.entity_id
_entity_poly.type
_entity_poly.pdbx_seq_one_letter_code
_entity_poly.pdbx_strand_id
1 'polypeptide(L)'
;KQIKKSEKRFTQKSLPSVVASKALAVAENRRAKTVFFYRDGDEYFTGVRVPINKGRFRTMDALMDSLNESIPMPFGVRRLHTPNGKTPIRSLDELQPHGRYIAASSTRRVQGVDLEAIERRKRHREDAQRRWNFQTSPSTTNGSSANTLQMIQINPKSATSEINVSPL
;
A
#
# COMPACT_ATOMS: atom_id res chain seq x y z
N LYS A 1 -59.22 20.40 -36.84
CA LYS A 1 -58.27 20.98 -35.85
C LYS A 1 -57.13 19.97 -35.65
N GLN A 2 -55.95 20.25 -36.20
CA GLN A 2 -54.78 19.36 -36.16
C GLN A 2 -53.75 19.93 -35.19
N ILE A 3 -53.37 19.16 -34.16
CA ILE A 3 -52.35 19.52 -33.17
C ILE A 3 -51.02 18.98 -33.69
N LYS A 4 -50.21 19.83 -34.33
CA LYS A 4 -48.85 19.49 -34.75
C LYS A 4 -47.93 19.54 -33.54
N LYS A 5 -47.55 18.36 -33.03
CA LYS A 5 -46.54 18.20 -31.97
C LYS A 5 -45.16 18.46 -32.57
N SER A 6 -44.52 19.54 -32.14
CA SER A 6 -43.16 19.92 -32.54
C SER A 6 -42.14 19.09 -31.76
N GLU A 7 -41.42 18.21 -32.46
CA GLU A 7 -40.35 17.40 -31.90
C GLU A 7 -39.02 18.15 -32.06
N LYS A 8 -38.57 18.79 -30.98
CA LYS A 8 -37.27 19.47 -30.94
C LYS A 8 -36.17 18.41 -30.89
N ARG A 9 -35.54 18.14 -32.03
CA ARG A 9 -34.31 17.35 -32.12
C ARG A 9 -33.19 18.08 -31.38
N PHE A 10 -32.91 17.64 -30.16
CA PHE A 10 -31.73 18.00 -29.39
C PHE A 10 -30.52 17.38 -30.08
N THR A 11 -29.91 18.12 -31.01
CA THR A 11 -28.66 17.72 -31.65
C THR A 11 -27.56 17.75 -30.59
N GLN A 12 -27.13 16.56 -30.17
CA GLN A 12 -26.01 16.37 -29.27
C GLN A 12 -24.76 16.94 -29.93
N LYS A 13 -24.34 18.14 -29.51
CA LYS A 13 -23.12 18.80 -29.98
C LYS A 13 -21.94 17.89 -29.64
N SER A 14 -21.34 17.25 -30.63
CA SER A 14 -20.09 16.50 -30.46
C SER A 14 -18.98 17.48 -30.09
N LEU A 15 -18.31 17.21 -28.97
CA LEU A 15 -17.18 18.04 -28.53
C LEU A 15 -15.99 17.85 -29.51
N PRO A 16 -15.25 18.91 -29.84
CA PRO A 16 -14.08 18.80 -30.71
C PRO A 16 -12.99 17.93 -30.08
N SER A 17 -12.45 16.99 -30.87
CA SER A 17 -11.44 15.96 -30.49
C SER A 17 -10.31 16.48 -29.59
N VAL A 18 -9.81 17.70 -29.82
CA VAL A 18 -8.72 18.30 -29.03
C VAL A 18 -9.08 18.49 -27.54
N VAL A 19 -10.35 18.79 -27.24
CA VAL A 19 -10.84 18.97 -25.87
C VAL A 19 -10.96 17.61 -25.17
N ALA A 20 -11.34 16.57 -25.91
CA ALA A 20 -11.37 15.20 -25.40
C ALA A 20 -9.95 14.70 -25.06
N SER A 21 -8.97 14.93 -25.94
CA SER A 21 -7.57 14.55 -25.71
C SER A 21 -6.99 15.22 -24.46
N LYS A 22 -7.29 16.51 -24.25
CA LYS A 22 -6.81 17.25 -23.07
C LYS A 22 -7.51 16.82 -21.78
N ALA A 23 -8.81 16.54 -21.84
CA ALA A 23 -9.55 15.99 -20.70
C ALA A 23 -9.05 14.60 -20.29
N LEU A 24 -8.73 13.74 -21.27
CA LEU A 24 -8.14 12.42 -21.02
C LEU A 24 -6.74 12.52 -20.42
N ALA A 25 -5.88 13.41 -20.90
CA ALA A 25 -4.56 13.64 -20.31
C ALA A 25 -4.64 14.16 -18.87
N VAL A 26 -5.58 15.06 -18.59
CA VAL A 26 -5.83 15.57 -17.23
C VAL A 26 -6.40 14.47 -16.31
N ALA A 27 -7.28 13.61 -16.84
CA ALA A 27 -7.83 12.49 -16.09
C ALA A 27 -6.75 11.43 -15.79
N GLU A 28 -5.89 11.11 -16.75
CA GLU A 28 -4.75 10.20 -16.58
C GLU A 28 -3.77 10.76 -15.53
N ASN A 29 -3.51 12.07 -15.57
CA ASN A 29 -2.70 12.76 -14.57
C ASN A 29 -3.33 12.75 -13.16
N ARG A 30 -4.66 12.61 -13.08
CA ARG A 30 -5.40 12.47 -11.81
C ARG A 30 -5.48 11.03 -11.31
N ARG A 31 -5.20 10.03 -12.15
CA ARG A 31 -5.25 8.62 -11.75
C ARG A 31 -4.06 8.29 -10.86
N ALA A 32 -4.37 7.88 -9.63
CA ALA A 32 -3.35 7.44 -8.68
C ALA A 32 -2.87 6.02 -9.02
N LYS A 33 -1.56 5.83 -9.15
CA LYS A 33 -0.92 4.52 -9.26
C LYS A 33 -0.76 3.94 -7.85
N THR A 34 -1.34 2.78 -7.56
CA THR A 34 -1.07 2.09 -6.30
C THR A 34 0.28 1.37 -6.41
N VAL A 35 1.22 1.63 -5.52
CA VAL A 35 2.57 1.05 -5.55
C VAL A 35 2.90 0.41 -4.20
N PHE A 36 3.74 -0.63 -4.18
CA PHE A 36 4.16 -1.32 -2.96
C PHE A 36 5.65 -1.16 -2.71
N PHE A 37 6.03 -0.82 -1.49
CA PHE A 37 7.41 -0.61 -1.06
C PHE A 37 7.81 -1.57 0.04
N TYR A 38 8.97 -2.18 -0.07
CA TYR A 38 9.53 -3.14 0.88
C TYR A 38 10.88 -2.65 1.38
N ARG A 39 11.30 -3.11 2.56
CA ARG A 39 12.58 -2.72 3.16
C ARG A 39 13.69 -3.63 2.61
N ASP A 40 14.80 -3.05 2.20
CA ASP A 40 15.96 -3.82 1.71
C ASP A 40 16.50 -4.76 2.79
N GLY A 41 16.72 -6.02 2.44
CA GLY A 41 17.26 -7.03 3.35
C GLY A 41 16.32 -7.49 4.46
N ASP A 42 15.03 -7.14 4.42
CA ASP A 42 14.07 -7.55 5.45
C ASP A 42 12.82 -8.22 4.89
N GLU A 43 12.76 -9.54 5.05
CA GLU A 43 11.67 -10.40 4.62
C GLU A 43 10.52 -10.50 5.65
N TYR A 44 10.68 -9.95 6.85
CA TYR A 44 9.61 -9.92 7.86
C TYR A 44 8.68 -8.74 7.65
N PHE A 45 9.15 -7.70 6.94
CA PHE A 45 8.33 -6.56 6.58
C PHE A 45 7.40 -6.88 5.41
N THR A 46 6.10 -6.78 5.65
CA THR A 46 5.07 -7.08 4.63
C THR A 46 4.89 -6.00 3.56
N GLY A 47 5.69 -4.93 3.62
CA GLY A 47 5.63 -3.80 2.71
C GLY A 47 4.55 -2.77 3.05
N VAL A 48 4.66 -1.58 2.44
CA VAL A 48 3.69 -0.48 2.52
C VAL A 48 3.07 -0.25 1.17
N ARG A 49 1.74 -0.10 1.14
CA ARG A 49 0.98 0.28 -0.05
C ARG A 49 0.84 1.81 -0.09
N VAL A 50 1.31 2.44 -1.16
CA VAL A 50 1.28 3.89 -1.32
C VAL A 50 0.58 4.26 -2.64
N PRO A 51 -0.50 5.05 -2.61
CA PRO A 51 -1.07 5.65 -3.80
C PRO A 51 -0.23 6.85 -4.25
N ILE A 52 0.32 6.76 -5.46
CA ILE A 52 1.14 7.77 -6.13
C ILE A 52 0.29 8.55 -7.11
N ASN A 53 0.17 9.86 -6.88
CA ASN A 53 -0.52 10.78 -7.78
C ASN A 53 0.40 12.00 -7.98
N LYS A 54 0.46 12.54 -9.20
CA LYS A 54 1.21 13.77 -9.52
C LYS A 54 0.74 14.98 -8.70
N GLY A 55 -0.50 14.96 -8.20
CA GLY A 55 -1.00 15.96 -7.25
C GLY A 55 -0.48 15.81 -5.82
N ARG A 56 -0.16 14.58 -5.37
CA ARG A 56 0.33 14.30 -4.00
C ARG A 56 1.84 14.37 -3.91
N PHE A 57 2.53 13.75 -4.88
CA PHE A 57 3.98 13.70 -4.94
C PHE A 57 4.44 14.38 -6.23
N ARG A 58 5.10 15.53 -6.10
CA ARG A 58 5.66 16.27 -7.24
C ARG A 58 7.05 15.79 -7.63
N THR A 59 7.83 15.35 -6.64
CA THR A 59 9.22 14.92 -6.78
C THR A 59 9.43 13.55 -6.14
N MET A 60 10.53 12.91 -6.51
CA MET A 60 10.94 11.63 -5.90
C MET A 60 11.26 11.79 -4.41
N ASP A 61 11.87 12.91 -4.02
CA ASP A 61 12.21 13.18 -2.61
C ASP A 61 10.97 13.26 -1.73
N ALA A 62 9.90 13.93 -2.19
CA ALA A 62 8.64 13.98 -1.43
C ALA A 62 8.01 12.59 -1.23
N LEU A 63 8.20 11.66 -2.17
CA LEU A 63 7.80 10.28 -1.99
C LEU A 63 8.70 9.60 -0.94
N MET A 64 10.02 9.77 -1.01
CA MET A 64 10.95 9.19 -0.06
C MET A 64 10.71 9.70 1.37
N ASP A 65 10.36 10.97 1.56
CA ASP A 65 9.99 11.55 2.85
C ASP A 65 8.74 10.88 3.43
N SER A 66 7.69 10.69 2.62
CA SER A 66 6.50 9.94 3.06
C SER A 66 6.80 8.46 3.35
N LEU A 67 7.80 7.88 2.67
CA LEU A 67 8.26 6.52 2.97
C LEU A 67 9.07 6.46 4.26
N ASN A 68 9.80 7.51 4.65
CA ASN A 68 10.53 7.58 5.91
C ASN A 68 9.60 7.46 7.13
N GLU A 69 8.41 8.06 7.03
CA GLU A 69 7.39 7.98 8.09
C GLU A 69 6.76 6.58 8.20
N SER A 70 6.65 5.86 7.08
CA SER A 70 5.94 4.57 7.02
C SER A 70 6.86 3.35 7.10
N ILE A 71 8.13 3.49 6.75
CA ILE A 71 9.13 2.42 6.76
C ILE A 71 10.20 2.78 7.80
N PRO A 72 10.15 2.20 9.01
CA PRO A 72 11.14 2.46 10.04
C PRO A 72 12.49 1.86 9.63
N MET A 73 13.42 2.72 9.26
CA MET A 73 14.77 2.37 8.84
C MET A 73 15.78 3.27 9.55
N PRO A 74 16.95 2.75 9.96
CA PRO A 74 17.90 3.49 10.79
C PRO A 74 18.38 4.81 10.15
N PHE A 75 18.54 4.87 8.83
CA PHE A 75 18.89 6.11 8.12
C PHE A 75 17.77 6.61 7.19
N GLY A 76 16.57 6.06 7.34
CA GLY A 76 15.45 6.26 6.42
C GLY A 76 15.70 5.65 5.04
N VAL A 77 14.77 5.89 4.13
CA VAL A 77 14.81 5.61 2.70
C VAL A 77 15.65 6.69 2.01
N ARG A 78 16.73 6.27 1.36
CA ARG A 78 17.60 7.14 0.56
C ARG A 78 17.56 6.83 -0.92
N ARG A 79 17.20 5.59 -1.28
CA ARG A 79 17.13 5.13 -2.66
C ARG A 79 15.98 4.14 -2.83
N LEU A 80 15.39 4.14 -4.02
CA LEU A 80 14.37 3.21 -4.44
C LEU A 80 14.91 2.35 -5.57
N HIS A 81 14.64 1.05 -5.53
CA HIS A 81 15.13 0.08 -6.50
C HIS A 81 14.03 -0.88 -6.93
N THR A 82 14.24 -1.53 -8.07
CA THR A 82 13.43 -2.68 -8.48
C THR A 82 13.58 -3.83 -7.47
N PRO A 83 12.64 -4.79 -7.43
CA PRO A 83 12.69 -5.92 -6.49
C PRO A 83 14.00 -6.69 -6.49
N ASN A 84 14.61 -6.80 -7.67
CA ASN A 84 15.88 -7.50 -7.89
C ASN A 84 17.11 -6.69 -7.43
N GLY A 85 16.93 -5.47 -6.91
CA GLY A 85 18.01 -4.57 -6.47
C GLY A 85 18.88 -3.97 -7.59
N LYS A 86 18.67 -4.37 -8.85
CA LYS A 86 19.54 -4.02 -9.98
C LYS A 86 19.35 -2.60 -10.50
N THR A 87 18.11 -2.13 -10.57
CA THR A 87 17.78 -0.86 -11.25
C THR A 87 17.30 0.17 -10.23
N PRO A 88 18.00 1.32 -10.08
CA PRO A 88 17.51 2.41 -9.26
C PRO A 88 16.36 3.12 -9.97
N ILE A 89 15.32 3.47 -9.23
CA ILE A 89 14.21 4.29 -9.71
C ILE A 89 14.51 5.74 -9.39
N ARG A 90 14.49 6.61 -10.40
CA ARG A 90 14.82 8.04 -10.23
C ARG A 90 13.63 8.96 -10.39
N SER A 91 12.60 8.51 -11.09
CA SER A 91 11.40 9.32 -11.35
C SER A 91 10.11 8.61 -10.94
N LEU A 92 9.06 9.40 -10.70
CA LEU A 92 7.71 8.90 -10.41
C LEU A 92 7.03 8.27 -11.64
N ASP A 93 7.49 8.61 -12.84
CA ASP A 93 6.95 8.07 -14.09
C ASP A 93 7.40 6.62 -14.33
N GLU A 94 8.60 6.25 -13.86
CA GLU A 94 9.10 4.86 -13.86
C GLU A 94 8.29 3.93 -12.95
N LEU A 95 7.55 4.49 -11.98
CA LEU A 95 6.69 3.70 -11.10
C LEU A 95 5.47 3.18 -11.87
N GLN A 96 5.28 1.87 -11.82
CA GLN A 96 4.19 1.16 -12.47
C GLN A 96 3.03 0.93 -11.50
N PRO A 97 1.77 0.96 -11.97
CA PRO A 97 0.62 0.54 -11.18
C PRO A 97 0.80 -0.90 -10.69
N HIS A 98 0.56 -1.10 -9.40
CA HIS A 98 0.78 -2.35 -8.66
C HIS A 98 2.22 -2.85 -8.66
N GLY A 99 3.17 -1.99 -9.06
CA GLY A 99 4.59 -2.28 -9.00
C GLY A 99 5.09 -2.47 -7.57
N ARG A 100 6.14 -3.27 -7.44
CA ARG A 100 6.81 -3.57 -6.16
C ARG A 100 8.22 -3.03 -6.23
N TYR A 101 8.66 -2.35 -5.18
CA TYR A 101 9.96 -1.68 -5.14
C TYR A 101 10.61 -1.83 -3.77
N ILE A 102 11.93 -1.70 -3.75
CA ILE A 102 12.75 -1.82 -2.54
C ILE A 102 13.21 -0.44 -2.10
N ALA A 103 13.00 -0.14 -0.82
CA ALA A 103 13.50 1.02 -0.13
C ALA A 103 14.83 0.69 0.56
N ALA A 104 15.87 1.40 0.17
CA ALA A 104 17.23 1.19 0.65
C ALA A 104 17.75 2.41 1.44
N SER A 105 18.45 2.14 2.54
CA SER A 105 19.01 3.16 3.44
C SER A 105 20.43 3.56 3.05
N SER A 106 21.23 2.59 2.64
CA SER A 106 22.66 2.77 2.39
C SER A 106 22.93 3.15 0.94
N THR A 107 24.15 3.64 0.65
CA THR A 107 24.75 3.73 -0.69
C THR A 107 25.28 2.37 -1.20
N ARG A 108 25.40 1.36 -0.32
CA ARG A 108 25.87 0.01 -0.66
C ARG A 108 24.91 -0.75 -1.60
N ARG A 109 25.35 -1.92 -2.09
CA ARG A 109 24.53 -2.76 -3.00
C ARG A 109 23.23 -3.15 -2.31
N VAL A 110 22.12 -2.95 -3.02
CA VAL A 110 20.78 -3.36 -2.59
C VAL A 110 20.67 -4.87 -2.73
N GLN A 111 20.32 -5.55 -1.65
CA GLN A 111 20.23 -7.02 -1.63
C GLN A 111 18.94 -7.50 -2.31
N GLY A 112 17.90 -6.67 -2.31
CA GLY A 112 16.59 -7.05 -2.79
C GLY A 112 15.86 -7.87 -1.73
N VAL A 113 14.71 -8.43 -2.11
CA VAL A 113 13.91 -9.24 -1.19
C VAL A 113 13.14 -10.32 -1.95
N ASP A 114 12.99 -11.49 -1.34
CA ASP A 114 12.08 -12.51 -1.85
C ASP A 114 10.63 -12.10 -1.52
N LEU A 115 10.01 -11.45 -2.50
CA LEU A 115 8.62 -11.03 -2.42
C LEU A 115 7.64 -12.19 -2.27
N GLU A 116 7.97 -13.38 -2.76
CA GLU A 116 7.11 -14.55 -2.64
C GLU A 116 7.15 -15.10 -1.22
N ALA A 117 8.34 -15.18 -0.62
CA ALA A 117 8.49 -15.56 0.79
C ALA A 117 7.73 -14.61 1.72
N ILE A 118 7.81 -13.29 1.47
CA ILE A 118 7.04 -12.29 2.23
C ILE A 118 5.53 -12.55 2.11
N GLU A 119 5.02 -12.74 0.88
CA GLU A 119 3.59 -12.92 0.65
C GLU A 119 3.08 -14.24 1.25
N ARG A 120 3.88 -15.32 1.16
CA ARG A 120 3.56 -16.61 1.78
C ARG A 120 3.46 -16.49 3.30
N ARG A 121 4.41 -15.79 3.93
CA ARG A 121 4.42 -15.52 5.36
C ARG A 121 3.23 -14.68 5.78
N LYS A 122 2.93 -13.63 5.02
CA LYS A 122 1.77 -12.75 5.24
C LYS A 122 0.46 -13.55 5.19
N ARG A 123 0.25 -14.37 4.16
CA ARG A 123 -0.91 -15.24 4.02
C ARG A 123 -1.06 -16.18 5.21
N HIS A 124 0.02 -16.89 5.58
CA HIS A 124 -0.02 -17.81 6.71
C HIS A 124 -0.40 -17.11 8.03
N ARG A 125 0.11 -15.89 8.25
CA ARG A 125 -0.27 -15.06 9.40
C ARG A 125 -1.75 -14.65 9.35
N GLU A 126 -2.24 -14.22 8.19
CA GLU A 126 -3.63 -13.82 8.00
C GLU A 126 -4.61 -15.00 8.17
N ASP A 127 -4.25 -16.19 7.68
CA ASP A 127 -5.04 -17.40 7.82
C ASP A 127 -5.09 -17.87 9.27
N ALA A 128 -3.97 -17.80 10.00
CA ALA A 128 -3.94 -18.05 11.44
C ALA A 128 -4.84 -17.06 12.20
N GLN A 129 -4.79 -15.76 11.86
CA GLN A 129 -5.64 -14.73 12.46
C GLN A 129 -7.13 -14.97 12.16
N ARG A 130 -7.47 -15.35 10.92
CA ARG A 130 -8.84 -15.67 10.51
C ARG A 130 -9.39 -16.87 11.27
N ARG A 131 -8.58 -17.94 11.39
CA ARG A 131 -8.93 -19.13 12.16
C ARG A 131 -9.15 -18.80 13.63
N TRP A 132 -8.30 -17.96 14.22
CA TRP A 132 -8.45 -17.49 15.59
C TRP A 132 -9.75 -16.71 15.79
N ASN A 133 -10.04 -15.73 14.91
CA ASN A 133 -11.27 -14.94 14.97
C ASN A 133 -12.55 -15.79 14.86
N PHE A 134 -12.53 -16.84 14.03
CA PHE A 134 -13.67 -17.74 13.88
C PHE A 134 -13.96 -18.54 15.17
N GLN A 135 -12.91 -18.96 15.88
CA GLN A 135 -13.04 -19.76 17.09
C GLN A 135 -13.39 -18.92 18.33
N THR A 136 -13.03 -17.62 18.34
CA THR A 136 -13.27 -16.70 19.46
C THR A 136 -14.46 -15.76 19.26
N SER A 137 -15.27 -15.98 18.23
CA SER A 137 -16.50 -15.20 18.02
C SER A 137 -17.50 -15.52 19.15
N PRO A 138 -17.91 -14.54 19.99
CA PRO A 138 -18.91 -14.78 21.00
C PRO A 138 -20.23 -15.11 20.29
N SER A 139 -20.70 -16.35 20.43
CA SER A 139 -22.07 -16.68 20.08
C SER A 139 -22.97 -15.91 21.05
N THR A 140 -23.67 -14.90 20.56
CA THR A 140 -24.76 -14.25 21.28
C THR A 140 -25.86 -15.30 21.50
N THR A 141 -25.77 -16.02 22.61
CA THR A 141 -26.91 -16.78 23.14
C THR A 141 -27.45 -15.98 24.31
N ASN A 142 -28.65 -15.46 24.13
CA ASN A 142 -29.41 -14.79 25.18
C ASN A 142 -29.62 -15.77 26.35
N GLY A 143 -29.12 -15.43 27.54
CA GLY A 143 -29.45 -16.15 28.76
C GLY A 143 -28.28 -16.27 29.74
N SER A 144 -28.32 -15.41 30.76
CA SER A 144 -27.87 -15.66 32.14
C SER A 144 -26.49 -16.31 32.37
N SER A 145 -25.51 -15.49 32.76
CA SER A 145 -24.83 -15.57 34.07
C SER A 145 -23.45 -14.91 33.95
N ALA A 146 -23.22 -13.94 34.82
CA ALA A 146 -21.95 -13.25 34.96
C ALA A 146 -20.89 -14.21 35.50
N ASN A 147 -19.88 -14.52 34.68
CA ASN A 147 -18.52 -14.82 35.13
C ASN A 147 -17.57 -14.62 33.96
N THR A 148 -17.27 -13.36 33.67
CA THR A 148 -16.26 -12.98 32.69
C THR A 148 -14.89 -13.04 33.37
N LEU A 149 -14.28 -14.22 33.40
CA LEU A 149 -12.83 -14.32 33.51
C LEU A 149 -12.21 -13.73 32.24
N GLN A 150 -11.87 -12.44 32.30
CA GLN A 150 -11.00 -11.80 31.33
C GLN A 150 -9.61 -12.45 31.43
N MET A 151 -9.39 -13.49 30.62
CA MET A 151 -8.09 -14.11 30.47
C MET A 151 -7.25 -13.30 29.47
N ILE A 152 -6.04 -13.01 29.93
CA ILE A 152 -4.95 -12.21 29.36
C ILE A 152 -4.96 -12.19 27.82
N GLN A 153 -5.15 -10.98 27.30
CA GLN A 153 -4.98 -10.64 25.89
C GLN A 153 -3.50 -10.71 25.51
N ILE A 154 -3.01 -11.88 25.13
CA ILE A 154 -1.67 -12.02 24.54
C ILE A 154 -1.77 -11.54 23.10
N ASN A 155 -1.55 -10.24 22.90
CA ASN A 155 -1.38 -9.63 21.60
C ASN A 155 -0.13 -10.27 20.94
N PRO A 156 -0.24 -10.97 19.80
CA PRO A 156 0.94 -11.57 19.15
C PRO A 156 1.90 -10.54 18.53
N LYS A 157 1.65 -9.23 18.71
CA LYS A 157 2.43 -8.13 18.13
C LYS A 157 3.72 -7.77 18.87
N SER A 158 4.05 -8.42 19.99
CA SER A 158 5.21 -8.02 20.82
C SER A 158 6.40 -8.98 20.82
N ALA A 159 6.42 -10.00 19.94
CA ALA A 159 7.63 -10.81 19.76
C ALA A 159 8.60 -10.11 18.78
N THR A 160 9.22 -9.02 19.22
CA THR A 160 10.50 -8.54 18.67
C THR A 160 11.50 -8.53 19.82
N SER A 161 12.57 -9.29 19.63
CA SER A 161 13.65 -9.59 20.56
C SER A 161 14.32 -8.35 21.14
N GLU A 162 14.20 -8.13 22.44
CA GLU A 162 15.18 -7.35 23.21
C GLU A 162 16.12 -8.33 23.91
N ILE A 163 17.30 -8.53 23.33
CA ILE A 163 18.43 -9.14 24.03
C ILE A 163 19.04 -8.00 24.86
N ASN A 164 18.69 -7.93 26.13
CA ASN A 164 19.29 -7.02 27.10
C ASN A 164 20.67 -7.55 27.51
N VAL A 165 21.73 -7.02 26.91
CA VAL A 165 23.09 -7.16 27.43
C VAL A 165 23.33 -6.09 28.48
N SER A 166 23.33 -6.49 29.75
CA SER A 166 23.77 -5.65 30.86
C SER A 166 25.31 -5.62 30.90
N PRO A 167 25.97 -4.45 31.05
CA PRO A 167 27.37 -4.40 31.39
C PRO A 167 27.56 -4.43 32.93
N LEU A 168 28.59 -5.17 33.36
CA LEU A 168 29.20 -5.11 34.70
C LEU A 168 30.02 -3.83 34.87
#